data_AF-A0A975W0M4-F1
#
_entry.id   AF-A0A975W0M4-F1
#
_cell.length_a   1.000
_cell.length_b   1.000
_cell.length_c   1.000
_cell.angle_alpha   90.00
_cell.angle_beta   90.00
_cell.angle_gamma   90.00
#
_symmetry.space_group_name_H-M   'P 1'
#
loop_
_entity.id
_entity.type
_entity.pdbx_description
1 polymer ?
#
loop_
_entity_poly.entity_id
_entity_poly.type
_entity_poly.pdbx_seq_one_letter_code
_entity_poly.pdbx_strand_id
1 'polypeptide(L)' 'MCAGFKAGTGNGHRLVNETTEDVVYLEVGDRTPGDEGSYPDDDLKALLVEGKWKLVHRDGTPYV' A
#
# COMPACT_ATOMS: atom_id res chain seq x y z
N MET A 1 5.03 9.78 -18.93
CA MET A 1 5.94 9.48 -17.80
C MET A 1 5.33 8.32 -17.02
N CYS A 2 6.12 7.38 -16.50
CA CYS A 2 5.65 6.29 -15.65
C CYS A 2 6.62 6.09 -14.47
N ALA A 3 6.10 5.61 -13.35
CA ALA A 3 6.86 5.17 -12.18
C ALA A 3 6.57 3.68 -11.94
N GLY A 4 7.59 2.92 -11.54
CA GLY A 4 7.46 1.49 -11.29
C GLY A 4 7.89 1.14 -9.88
N PHE A 5 7.11 0.30 -9.22
CA PHE A 5 7.33 -0.10 -7.83
C PHE A 5 7.49 -1.62 -7.77
N LYS A 6 8.74 -2.09 -7.78
CA LYS A 6 9.01 -3.53 -7.69
C LYS A 6 8.58 -4.04 -6.31
N ALA A 7 7.78 -5.10 -6.29
CA ALA A 7 7.34 -5.77 -5.06
C ALA A 7 8.53 -6.19 -4.18
N GLY A 8 8.35 -6.09 -2.86
CA GLY A 8 9.32 -6.53 -1.86
C GLY A 8 10.56 -5.62 -1.69
N THR A 9 10.58 -4.43 -2.27
CA THR A 9 11.71 -3.48 -2.10
C THR A 9 11.71 -2.77 -0.76
N GLY A 10 10.58 -2.74 -0.05
CA GLY A 10 10.41 -1.98 1.20
C GLY A 10 10.36 -0.46 1.02
N ASN A 11 10.45 0.04 -0.22
CA ASN A 11 10.36 1.47 -0.51
C ASN A 11 8.89 1.90 -0.62
N GLY A 12 8.35 2.42 0.48
CA GLY A 12 7.01 3.03 0.50
C GLY A 12 6.92 4.20 -0.48
N HIS A 13 5.80 4.32 -1.16
CA HIS A 13 5.59 5.37 -2.17
C HIS A 13 4.18 5.92 -2.08
N ARG A 14 4.03 7.21 -2.38
CA ARG A 14 2.75 7.91 -2.44
C ARG A 14 2.80 8.96 -3.54
N LEU A 15 1.64 9.28 -4.11
CA LEU A 15 1.46 10.44 -4.99
C LEU A 15 0.79 11.57 -4.19
N VAL A 16 1.39 12.76 -4.20
CA VAL A 16 0.84 13.96 -3.57
C VAL A 16 0.57 14.98 -4.68
N ASN A 17 -0.66 15.50 -4.71
CA ASN A 17 -1.01 16.63 -5.58
C ASN A 17 -0.81 17.93 -4.78
N GLU A 18 0.25 18.68 -5.08
CA GLU A 18 0.55 19.98 -4.44
C GLU A 18 -0.07 21.18 -5.18
N THR A 19 -1.01 20.92 -6.11
CA THR A 19 -1.66 21.94 -6.94
C THR A 19 -3.13 22.11 -6.59
N THR A 20 -3.79 23.09 -7.22
CA THR A 20 -5.24 23.32 -7.09
C THR A 20 -6.08 22.64 -8.16
N GLU A 21 -5.44 22.00 -9.13
CA GLU A 21 -6.09 21.36 -10.28
C GLU A 21 -6.16 19.83 -10.08
N ASP A 22 -7.09 19.19 -10.78
CA ASP A 22 -7.22 17.73 -10.75
C ASP A 22 -6.01 17.03 -11.39
N VAL A 23 -5.52 15.99 -10.72
CA VAL A 23 -4.48 15.09 -11.23
C VAL A 23 -5.06 13.70 -11.43
N VAL A 24 -4.96 13.18 -12.66
CA VAL A 24 -5.43 11.85 -13.03
C VAL A 24 -4.25 11.00 -13.46
N TYR A 25 -4.10 9.81 -12.88
CA TYR A 25 -3.12 8.81 -13.28
C TYR A 25 -3.74 7.41 -13.34
N LEU A 26 -3.13 6.51 -14.11
CA LEU A 26 -3.50 5.10 -14.17
C LEU A 26 -2.58 4.30 -13.26
N GLU A 27 -3.18 3.55 -12.34
CA GLU A 27 -2.48 2.57 -11.50
C GLU A 27 -2.77 1.15 -11.98
N VAL A 28 -1.72 0.33 -12.12
CA VAL A 28 -1.84 -1.08 -12.52
C VAL A 28 -1.02 -1.93 -11.56
N GLY A 29 -1.70 -2.81 -10.83
CA GLY A 29 -1.12 -3.83 -9.97
C GLY A 29 -1.60 -5.23 -10.37
N ASP A 30 -0.91 -6.26 -9.89
CA ASP A 30 -1.35 -7.64 -10.05
C ASP A 30 -2.46 -7.98 -9.02
N ARG A 31 -2.87 -9.25 -8.97
CA ARG A 31 -3.88 -9.76 -8.02
C ARG A 31 -3.41 -11.02 -7.31
N THR A 32 -2.15 -11.00 -6.87
CA THR A 32 -1.53 -12.17 -6.24
C THR A 32 -2.18 -12.44 -4.88
N PRO A 33 -2.61 -13.69 -4.59
CA PRO A 33 -3.14 -14.04 -3.26
C PRO A 33 -2.11 -13.83 -2.15
N GLY A 34 -2.58 -13.40 -0.97
CA GLY A 34 -1.71 -13.17 0.19
C GLY A 34 -0.92 -11.87 0.12
N ASP A 35 -1.39 -10.90 -0.67
CA ASP A 35 -0.79 -9.57 -0.76
C ASP A 35 -0.70 -8.87 0.61
N GLU A 36 0.31 -8.02 0.76
CA GLU A 36 0.55 -7.26 1.99
C GLU A 36 1.09 -5.86 1.71
N GLY A 37 0.64 -4.89 2.52
CA GLY A 37 1.11 -3.52 2.51
C GLY A 37 1.78 -3.16 3.83
N SER A 38 2.98 -2.58 3.78
CA SER A 38 3.67 -2.04 4.95
C SER A 38 3.66 -0.51 4.87
N TYR A 39 3.28 0.15 5.97
CA TYR A 39 3.26 1.61 6.06
C TYR A 39 4.47 2.03 6.92
N PRO A 40 5.56 2.55 6.33
CA PRO A 40 6.79 2.82 7.08
C PRO A 40 6.70 4.03 8.01
N ASP A 41 5.75 4.93 7.77
CA ASP A 41 5.54 6.13 8.59
C ASP A 41 4.62 5.86 9.80
N ASP A 42 3.79 4.81 9.73
CA ASP A 42 2.79 4.45 10.74
C ASP A 42 3.08 3.06 11.31
N ASP A 43 2.64 2.73 12.52
CA ASP A 43 2.73 1.36 13.03
C ASP A 43 1.69 0.43 12.38
N LEU A 44 1.57 0.42 11.05
CA LEU A 44 0.47 -0.22 10.32
C LEU A 44 0.97 -1.20 9.26
N LYS A 45 0.30 -2.35 9.19
CA LYS A 45 0.43 -3.34 8.12
C LYS A 45 -0.96 -3.80 7.67
N ALA A 46 -1.16 -3.88 6.36
CA ALA A 46 -2.35 -4.44 5.75
C ALA A 46 -2.05 -5.85 5.24
N LEU A 47 -2.87 -6.82 5.62
CA LEU A 47 -2.75 -8.23 5.22
C LEU A 47 -4.00 -8.66 4.47
N LEU A 48 -3.85 -9.18 3.24
CA LEU A 48 -4.96 -9.74 2.48
C LEU A 48 -5.19 -11.21 2.88
N VAL A 49 -6.13 -11.45 3.79
CA VAL A 49 -6.47 -12.77 4.30
C VAL A 49 -7.87 -13.15 3.85
N GLU A 50 -8.01 -14.28 3.14
CA GLU A 50 -9.30 -14.76 2.63
C GLU A 50 -10.06 -13.71 1.79
N GLY A 51 -9.33 -12.92 1.00
CA GLY A 51 -9.90 -11.85 0.18
C GLY A 51 -10.34 -10.60 0.95
N LYS A 52 -10.02 -10.52 2.25
CA LYS A 52 -10.33 -9.36 3.10
C LYS A 52 -9.06 -8.74 3.66
N TRP A 53 -9.02 -7.41 3.69
CA TRP A 53 -7.94 -6.69 4.34
C TRP A 53 -8.09 -6.75 5.86
N LYS A 54 -7.03 -7.19 6.53
CA LYS A 54 -6.87 -7.10 7.99
C LYS A 54 -5.78 -6.07 8.29
N LEU A 55 -6.10 -5.08 9.11
CA LEU A 55 -5.16 -4.06 9.56
C LEU A 55 -4.58 -4.47 10.91
N VAL A 56 -3.25 -4.52 11.00
CA VAL A 56 -2.51 -4.93 12.20
C VAL A 56 -1.36 -3.97 12.46
N HIS A 57 -0.93 -3.90 13.72
CA HIS A 57 0.34 -3.31 14.11
C HIS A 57 1.50 -4.05 13.43
N ARG A 58 2.69 -3.44 13.39
CA ARG A 58 3.88 -4.10 12.78
C ARG A 58 4.26 -5.41 13.48
N ASP A 59 3.91 -5.56 14.75
CA ASP A 59 4.10 -6.80 15.52
C ASP A 59 3.02 -7.87 15.27
N GLY A 60 2.00 -7.56 14.48
CA GLY A 60 0.88 -8.44 14.12
C GLY A 60 -0.33 -8.35 15.05
N THR A 61 -0.29 -7.53 16.11
CA THR A 61 -1.48 -7.30 16.96
C THR A 61 -2.58 -6.56 16.18
N PRO A 62 -3.86 -6.91 16.31
CA PRO A 62 -4.92 -6.23 15.55
C PRO A 62 -5.16 -4.79 15.97
N TYR A 63 -5.41 -3.91 14.98
CA TYR A 63 -6.14 -2.66 15.21
C TYR A 63 -7.62 -3.02 15.36
N VAL A 64 -8.08 -3.23 16.59
CA VAL A 64 -9.48 -3.55 16.94
C VAL A 64 -10.42 -2.38 16.66
#